data_AF-A0A7K2XK75-F1
#
_entry.id   AF-A0A7K2XK75-F1
#
_cell.length_a   1.000
_cell.length_b   1.000
_cell.length_c   1.000
_cell.angle_alpha   90.00
_cell.angle_beta   90.00
_cell.angle_gamma   90.00
#
_symmetry.space_group_name_H-M   'P 1'
#
loop_
_entity.id
_entity.type
_entity.pdbx_description
1 polymer ?
#
loop_
_entity_poly.entity_id
_entity_poly.type
_entity_poly.pdbx_seq_one_letter_code
_entity_poly.pdbx_strand_id
1 'polypeptide(L)'
;MSPSAHERAFGLAYDELRARWPESTEERDVDTPYGPTRVHVHGPVDGPPLVLLPGGSATGLVWFANARALGARYRVHAVDLLGDAGRTERRGRPLKGADDLT
;
A
#
# COMPACT_ATOMS: atom_id res chain seq x y z
N MET A 1 -21.11 -7.32 10.55
CA MET A 1 -21.00 -6.15 11.46
C MET A 1 -20.77 -4.94 10.58
N SER A 2 -21.47 -3.83 10.79
CA SER A 2 -21.25 -2.62 9.98
C SER A 2 -19.98 -1.88 10.44
N PRO A 3 -19.20 -1.28 9.53
CA PRO A 3 -18.00 -0.52 9.90
C PRO A 3 -18.38 0.66 10.81
N SER A 4 -17.52 0.96 11.77
CA SER A 4 -17.58 2.11 12.67
C SER A 4 -17.47 3.45 11.93
N ALA A 5 -17.79 4.54 12.62
CA ALA A 5 -17.63 5.89 12.04
C ALA A 5 -16.16 6.20 11.68
N HIS A 6 -15.22 5.72 12.48
CA HIS A 6 -13.79 5.91 12.23
C HIS A 6 -13.32 5.13 10.98
N GLU A 7 -13.73 3.86 10.86
CA GLU A 7 -13.42 3.05 9.67
C GLU A 7 -13.99 3.67 8.39
N ARG A 8 -15.21 4.21 8.44
CA ARG A 8 -15.79 4.94 7.30
C ARG A 8 -15.02 6.21 6.97
N ALA A 9 -14.67 7.02 7.97
CA ALA A 9 -13.91 8.25 7.76
C ALA A 9 -12.52 7.98 7.18
N PHE A 10 -11.82 6.95 7.68
CA PHE A 10 -10.56 6.51 7.13
C PHE A 10 -10.71 6.03 5.68
N GLY A 11 -11.75 5.22 5.40
CA GLY A 11 -12.05 4.75 4.05
C GLY A 11 -12.22 5.89 3.04
N LEU A 12 -13.00 6.92 3.40
CA LEU A 12 -13.21 8.11 2.56
C LEU A 12 -11.91 8.88 2.32
N ALA A 13 -11.13 9.15 3.37
CA ALA A 13 -9.84 9.84 3.23
C ALA A 13 -8.84 9.04 2.38
N TYR A 14 -8.85 7.72 2.49
CA TYR A 14 -8.04 6.83 1.68
C TYR A 14 -8.45 6.90 0.20
N ASP A 15 -9.74 6.85 -0.10
CA ASP A 15 -10.25 6.94 -1.46
C ASP A 15 -9.94 8.31 -2.10
N GLU A 16 -10.02 9.40 -1.34
CA GLU A 16 -9.59 10.74 -1.77
C GLU A 16 -8.10 10.78 -2.11
N LEU A 17 -7.25 10.10 -1.34
CA LEU A 17 -5.82 10.04 -1.60
C LEU A 17 -5.52 9.14 -2.82
N ARG A 18 -6.23 8.03 -2.96
CA ARG A 18 -6.15 7.14 -4.13
C ARG A 18 -6.54 7.86 -5.41
N ALA A 19 -7.53 8.76 -5.36
CA ALA A 19 -7.93 9.57 -6.51
C ALA A 19 -6.84 10.55 -6.99
N ARG A 20 -5.83 10.86 -6.17
CA ARG A 20 -4.67 11.68 -6.56
C ARG A 20 -3.61 10.89 -7.31
N TRP A 21 -3.67 9.57 -7.29
CA TRP A 21 -2.83 8.72 -8.10
C TRP A 21 -3.35 8.62 -9.54
N PRO A 22 -2.48 8.31 -10.52
CA PRO A 22 -2.92 8.05 -11.88
C PRO A 22 -4.06 7.01 -11.94
N GLU A 23 -5.00 7.20 -12.85
CA GLU A 23 -6.16 6.32 -13.00
C GLU A 23 -5.76 4.87 -13.29
N SER A 24 -4.67 4.68 -14.05
CA SER A 24 -4.10 3.36 -14.38
C SER A 24 -3.41 2.64 -13.21
N THR A 25 -3.38 3.22 -12.01
CA THR A 25 -2.82 2.55 -10.83
C THR A 25 -3.69 1.35 -10.44
N GLU A 26 -3.10 0.18 -10.40
CA GLU A 26 -3.75 -1.05 -9.95
C GLU A 26 -3.64 -1.17 -8.44
N GLU A 27 -4.69 -1.61 -7.76
CA GLU A 27 -4.63 -2.08 -6.38
C GLU A 27 -4.52 -3.60 -6.39
N ARG A 28 -3.53 -4.14 -5.68
CA ARG A 28 -3.32 -5.58 -5.52
C ARG A 28 -3.15 -5.92 -4.06
N ASP A 29 -3.74 -7.04 -3.65
CA ASP A 29 -3.43 -7.67 -2.37
C ASP A 29 -2.47 -8.83 -2.64
N VAL A 30 -1.27 -8.76 -2.08
CA VAL A 30 -0.23 -9.79 -2.22
C VAL A 30 -0.24 -10.66 -0.98
N ASP A 31 -0.49 -11.95 -1.17
CA ASP A 31 -0.47 -12.91 -0.07
C ASP A 31 0.95 -13.03 0.52
N THR A 32 1.03 -12.87 1.85
CA THR A 32 2.26 -13.10 2.62
C THR A 32 1.95 -14.02 3.80
N PRO A 33 2.97 -14.64 4.43
CA PRO A 33 2.77 -15.41 5.66
C PRO A 33 2.15 -14.60 6.81
N TYR A 34 2.18 -13.27 6.74
CA TYR A 34 1.68 -12.36 7.78
C TYR A 34 0.30 -11.77 7.46
N GLY A 35 -0.25 -12.09 6.27
CA GLY A 35 -1.54 -11.66 5.77
C GLY A 35 -1.46 -10.97 4.40
N PRO A 36 -2.60 -10.73 3.74
CA PRO A 36 -2.65 -10.00 2.48
C PRO A 36 -2.13 -8.58 2.64
N THR A 37 -1.12 -8.21 1.85
CA THR A 37 -0.49 -6.89 1.84
C THR A 37 -1.00 -6.06 0.68
N ARG A 38 -1.55 -4.88 0.96
CA ARG A 38 -2.03 -3.94 -0.04
C ARG A 38 -0.86 -3.25 -0.73
N VAL A 39 -0.85 -3.32 -2.06
CA VAL A 39 0.16 -2.70 -2.93
C VAL A 39 -0.53 -1.93 -4.06
N HIS A 40 -0.10 -0.69 -4.28
CA HIS A 40 -0.51 0.13 -5.41
C HIS A 40 0.55 0.05 -6.50
N VAL A 41 0.15 -0.38 -7.68
CA VAL A 41 1.07 -0.66 -8.79
C VAL A 41 0.84 0.33 -9.92
N HIS A 42 1.89 1.01 -10.35
CA HIS A 42 1.81 2.01 -11.43
C HIS A 42 3.04 1.97 -12.33
N GLY A 43 2.90 2.44 -13.58
CA GLY A 43 3.96 2.47 -14.59
C GLY A 43 3.99 1.22 -15.51
N PRO A 44 4.91 1.18 -16.50
CA PRO A 44 4.98 0.13 -17.50
C PRO A 44 5.17 -1.26 -16.88
N VAL A 45 4.42 -2.25 -17.36
CA VAL A 45 4.46 -3.63 -16.84
C VAL A 45 5.89 -4.21 -16.87
N ASP A 46 6.66 -3.88 -17.89
CA ASP A 46 8.05 -4.34 -18.09
C ASP A 46 9.11 -3.32 -17.59
N GLY A 47 8.68 -2.28 -16.87
CA GLY A 47 9.59 -1.28 -16.31
C GLY A 47 10.45 -1.85 -15.17
N PRO A 48 11.65 -1.30 -14.90
CA PRO A 48 12.45 -1.71 -13.75
C PRO A 48 11.64 -1.55 -12.44
N PRO A 49 11.67 -2.56 -11.54
CA PRO A 49 10.86 -2.52 -10.33
C PRO A 49 11.37 -1.45 -9.36
N LEU A 50 10.44 -0.71 -8.74
CA LEU A 50 10.71 0.23 -7.66
C LEU A 50 9.70 0.02 -6.53
N VAL A 51 10.18 -0.38 -5.36
CA VAL A 51 9.35 -0.54 -4.16
C VAL A 51 9.42 0.72 -3.32
N LEU A 52 8.27 1.25 -2.91
CA LEU A 52 8.17 2.43 -2.04
C LEU A 52 7.58 2.03 -0.69
N LEU A 53 8.34 2.32 0.37
CA LEU A 53 7.91 2.12 1.75
C LEU A 53 7.64 3.49 2.38
N PRO A 54 6.43 3.75 2.91
CA PRO A 54 6.09 5.02 3.54
C PRO A 54 6.79 5.19 4.90
N GLY A 55 6.84 6.42 5.38
CA GLY A 55 7.16 6.68 6.79
C GLY A 55 6.06 6.17 7.73
N GLY A 56 6.36 6.09 9.02
CA GLY A 56 5.40 5.58 10.02
C GLY A 56 4.08 6.37 10.05
N SER A 57 2.98 5.66 10.26
CA SER A 57 1.61 6.21 10.27
C SER A 57 1.13 6.80 8.94
N ALA A 58 1.82 6.50 7.84
CA ALA A 58 1.40 6.86 6.49
C ALA A 58 1.07 5.61 5.66
N THR A 59 0.13 5.77 4.73
CA THR A 59 -0.21 4.74 3.75
C THR A 59 0.78 4.77 2.57
N GLY A 60 0.81 3.70 1.78
CA GLY A 60 1.56 3.65 0.53
C GLY A 60 1.13 4.72 -0.48
N LEU A 61 -0.07 5.29 -0.34
CA LEU A 61 -0.56 6.37 -1.20
C LEU A 61 0.07 7.73 -0.90
N VAL A 62 0.87 7.90 0.17
CA VAL A 62 1.55 9.16 0.51
C VAL A 62 2.43 9.70 -0.62
N TRP A 63 2.87 8.82 -1.53
CA TRP A 63 3.68 9.16 -2.70
C TRP A 63 2.89 9.78 -3.87
N PHE A 64 1.65 10.24 -3.66
CA PHE A 64 0.79 10.78 -4.73
C PHE A 64 1.47 11.87 -5.57
N ALA A 65 2.29 12.72 -4.95
CA ALA A 65 3.03 13.79 -5.64
C ALA A 65 4.19 13.27 -6.52
N ASN A 66 4.67 12.06 -6.25
CA ASN A 66 5.81 11.43 -6.93
C ASN A 66 5.38 10.35 -7.92
N ALA A 67 4.22 9.72 -7.70
CA ALA A 67 3.75 8.53 -8.38
C ALA A 67 3.84 8.62 -9.91
N ARG A 68 3.32 9.71 -10.49
CA ARG A 68 3.36 9.93 -11.95
C ARG A 68 4.78 10.03 -12.49
N ALA A 69 5.66 10.75 -11.81
CA ALA A 69 7.04 10.96 -12.25
C ALA A 69 7.86 9.66 -12.15
N LEU A 70 7.71 8.93 -11.05
CA LEU A 70 8.38 7.64 -10.86
C LEU A 70 7.83 6.58 -11.84
N GLY A 71 6.51 6.54 -12.02
CA GLY A 71 5.83 5.62 -12.94
C GLY A 71 6.12 5.86 -14.41
N ALA A 72 6.68 7.01 -14.80
CA ALA A 72 7.12 7.23 -16.18
C ALA A 72 8.32 6.35 -16.56
N ARG A 73 9.09 5.88 -15.57
CA ARG A 73 10.31 5.07 -15.79
C ARG A 73 10.26 3.69 -15.13
N TYR A 74 9.63 3.58 -13.96
CA TYR A 74 9.66 2.36 -13.14
C TYR A 74 8.30 1.68 -13.09
N ARG A 75 8.31 0.36 -12.84
CA ARG A 75 7.13 -0.35 -12.31
C ARG A 75 7.12 -0.12 -10.80
N VAL A 76 6.34 0.86 -10.37
CA VAL A 76 6.24 1.29 -8.97
C VAL A 76 5.33 0.33 -8.21
N HIS A 77 5.76 -0.06 -7.01
CA HIS A 77 5.00 -0.85 -6.03
C HIS A 77 4.99 -0.10 -4.70
N ALA A 78 3.93 0.66 -4.42
CA ALA A 78 3.79 1.41 -3.18
C ALA A 78 2.97 0.62 -2.16
N VAL A 79 3.60 0.31 -1.02
CA VAL A 79 3.11 -0.69 -0.07
C VAL A 79 2.43 0.00 1.12
N ASP A 80 1.25 -0.48 1.51
CA ASP A 80 0.71 -0.22 2.84
C ASP A 80 1.38 -1.18 3.83
N LEU A 81 2.11 -0.66 4.81
CA LEU A 81 2.88 -1.50 5.73
C LEU A 81 1.97 -2.32 6.64
N LEU A 82 2.35 -3.57 6.89
CA LEU A 82 1.64 -4.45 7.81
C LEU A 82 1.64 -3.86 9.23
N GLY A 83 0.45 -3.69 9.81
CA GLY A 83 0.30 -3.20 11.18
C GLY A 83 0.41 -1.68 11.32
N ASP A 84 0.49 -0.94 10.22
CA ASP A 84 0.46 0.52 10.20
C ASP A 84 -0.80 1.04 9.47
N ALA A 85 -0.90 2.35 9.27
CA ALA A 85 -1.97 2.97 8.51
C ALA A 85 -2.03 2.40 7.07
N GLY A 86 -3.21 1.95 6.66
CA GLY A 86 -3.43 1.43 5.31
C GLY A 86 -4.54 0.39 5.26
N ARG A 87 -4.56 -0.38 4.17
CA ARG A 87 -5.51 -1.47 3.93
C ARG A 87 -4.85 -2.85 3.94
N THR A 88 -3.62 -2.96 4.44
CA THR A 88 -2.98 -4.26 4.69
C THR A 88 -3.62 -4.95 5.88
N GLU A 89 -4.00 -6.21 5.72
CA GLU A 89 -4.70 -6.98 6.75
C GLU A 89 -3.74 -7.86 7.54
N ARG A 90 -3.65 -7.65 8.85
CA ARG A 90 -2.88 -8.53 9.76
C ARG A 90 -3.67 -9.77 10.14
N ARG A 91 -3.73 -10.76 9.23
CA ARG A 91 -4.44 -12.04 9.42
C ARG A 91 -3.55 -13.28 9.44
N GLY A 92 -2.24 -13.16 9.19
CA GLY A 92 -1.31 -14.28 9.16
C GLY A 92 -0.54 -14.50 10.46
N ARG A 93 0.66 -15.09 10.36
CA ARG A 93 1.54 -15.32 11.52
C ARG A 93 1.82 -13.99 12.23
N PRO A 94 1.83 -13.95 13.57
CA PRO A 94 2.27 -12.77 14.29
C PRO A 94 3.77 -12.54 14.06
N LEU A 95 4.19 -11.29 13.86
CA LEU A 95 5.57 -10.85 14.02
C LEU A 95 5.89 -10.86 15.53
N LYS A 96 6.83 -11.69 15.97
CA LYS A 96 7.15 -11.94 17.39
C LYS A 96 8.62 -11.72 17.75
N GLY A 97 9.56 -11.80 16.81
CA GLY A 97 10.98 -11.68 17.16
C GLY A 97 11.94 -11.65 15.98
N ALA A 98 13.24 -11.65 16.30
CA ALA A 98 14.32 -11.56 15.32
C ALA A 98 14.27 -12.68 14.26
N ASP A 99 13.77 -13.85 14.63
CA ASP A 99 13.59 -14.99 13.72
C ASP A 99 12.58 -14.72 12.59
N ASP A 100 11.77 -13.66 12.69
CA ASP A 100 10.87 -13.23 11.62
C ASP A 100 11.55 -12.27 10.62
N LEU A 101 12.84 -11.93 10.81
CA LEU A 101 13.61 -11.01 9.95
C LEU A 101 14.50 -11.75 8.92
N THR A 102 14.54 -13.07 8.95
CA THR A 102 15.42 -13.93 8.14
C THR A 102 14.64 -15.07 7.50
#